data_AF-A0A354XIM6-F1
#
_entry.id   AF-A0A354XIM6-F1
#
_cell.length_a   1.000
_cell.length_b   1.000
_cell.length_c   1.000
_cell.angle_alpha   90.00
_cell.angle_beta   90.00
_cell.angle_gamma   90.00
#
_symmetry.space_group_name_H-M   'P 1'
#
loop_
_entity.id
_entity.type
_entity.pdbx_description
1 polymer ?
#
loop_
_entity_poly.entity_id
_entity_poly.type
_entity_poly.pdbx_seq_one_letter_code
_entity_poly.pdbx_strand_id
1 'polypeptide(L)'
;MGPTLGRDDVELIQRDTLYQGFFRLEALELRHRLFEGGWSATMRREVHNRFDAVGVLLYDPHRDALVLIEQFRAGAIDDPTSPWKLE
;
A
#
# COMPACT_ATOMS: atom_id res chain seq x y z
N MET A 1 7.56 20.21 -8.59
CA MET A 1 8.74 19.49 -9.08
C MET A 1 8.41 18.01 -9.04
N GLY A 2 8.57 17.29 -10.15
CA GLY A 2 8.33 15.84 -10.19
C GLY A 2 9.54 15.05 -9.67
N PRO A 3 9.39 13.74 -9.45
CA PRO A 3 10.52 12.88 -9.11
C PRO A 3 11.54 12.84 -10.25
N THR A 4 12.84 12.81 -9.91
CA THR A 4 13.96 12.78 -10.86
C THR A 4 14.16 11.40 -11.48
N LEU A 5 13.85 10.33 -10.76
CA LEU A 5 13.92 8.95 -11.23
C LEU A 5 12.53 8.49 -11.71
N GLY A 6 12.51 7.70 -12.78
CA GLY A 6 11.31 7.27 -13.47
C GLY A 6 11.22 5.76 -13.65
N ARG A 7 10.33 5.36 -14.56
CA ARG A 7 10.03 3.94 -14.83
C ARG A 7 11.25 3.17 -15.33
N ASP A 8 12.08 3.80 -16.16
CA ASP A 8 13.26 3.17 -16.76
C ASP A 8 14.44 3.04 -15.76
N ASP A 9 14.30 3.61 -14.56
CA ASP A 9 15.26 3.51 -13.46
C ASP A 9 14.95 2.34 -12.52
N VAL A 10 14.01 1.46 -12.92
CA VAL A 10 13.66 0.22 -12.20
C VAL A 10 13.71 -0.94 -13.19
N GLU A 11 14.39 -2.00 -12.80
CA GLU A 11 14.44 -3.24 -13.56
C GLU A 11 13.78 -4.36 -12.74
N LEU A 12 12.68 -4.89 -13.28
CA LEU A 12 12.04 -6.09 -12.76
C LEU A 12 12.70 -7.30 -13.39
N ILE A 13 13.32 -8.14 -12.56
CA ILE A 13 14.05 -9.33 -12.98
C ILE A 13 13.11 -10.54 -12.98
N GLN A 14 12.31 -10.70 -11.91
CA GLN A 14 11.38 -11.81 -11.78
C GLN A 14 10.13 -11.38 -11.01
N ARG A 15 9.01 -12.05 -11.32
CA ARG A 15 7.75 -11.91 -10.60
C ARG A 15 7.13 -13.29 -10.39
N ASP A 16 7.01 -13.67 -9.12
CA ASP A 16 6.39 -14.93 -8.72
C ASP A 16 5.09 -14.66 -7.97
N THR A 17 4.05 -15.47 -8.23
CA THR A 17 2.85 -15.45 -7.40
C THR A 17 3.10 -16.34 -6.18
N LEU A 18 3.15 -15.73 -5.00
CA LEU A 18 3.31 -16.45 -3.73
C LEU A 18 1.98 -17.00 -3.22
N TYR A 19 0.90 -16.26 -3.45
CA TYR A 19 -0.45 -16.66 -3.07
C TYR A 19 -1.48 -16.02 -3.99
N GLN A 20 -2.51 -16.79 -4.33
CA GLN A 20 -3.62 -16.34 -5.16
C GLN A 20 -4.96 -16.75 -4.53
N GLY A 21 -5.55 -15.80 -3.81
CA GLY A 21 -6.92 -15.89 -3.28
C GLY A 21 -7.76 -14.74 -3.78
N PHE A 22 -8.60 -14.16 -2.91
CA PHE A 22 -9.32 -12.92 -3.20
C PHE A 22 -8.34 -11.78 -3.55
N PHE A 23 -7.24 -11.68 -2.79
CA PHE A 23 -6.09 -10.86 -3.12
C PHE A 23 -4.94 -11.70 -3.67
N ARG A 24 -3.99 -11.02 -4.34
CA ARG A 24 -2.77 -11.63 -4.86
C ARG A 24 -1.56 -11.14 -4.08
N LEU A 25 -0.70 -12.06 -3.66
CA LEU A 25 0.61 -11.76 -3.09
C LEU A 25 1.68 -12.17 -4.10
N GLU A 26 2.55 -11.23 -4.47
CA GLU A 26 3.65 -11.45 -5.42
C GLU A 26 5.00 -11.27 -4.73
N ALA A 27 6.00 -12.08 -5.10
CA ALA A 27 7.40 -11.76 -4.87
C ALA A 27 7.97 -11.12 -6.13
N LEU A 28 8.54 -9.92 -5.99
CA LEU A 28 9.26 -9.23 -7.04
C LEU A 28 10.75 -9.31 -6.75
N GLU A 29 11.52 -9.81 -7.71
CA GLU A 29 12.97 -9.61 -7.73
C GLU A 29 13.27 -8.44 -8.66
N LEU A 30 13.94 -7.42 -8.15
CA LEU A 30 14.17 -6.17 -8.86
C LEU A 30 15.46 -5.49 -8.41
N ARG A 31 15.90 -4.51 -9.20
CA ARG A 31 16.87 -3.49 -8.80
C ARG A 31 16.41 -2.11 -9.28
N HIS A 32 16.91 -1.05 -8.69
CA HIS A 32 16.60 0.33 -9.10
C HIS A 32 17.83 1.23 -9.07
N ARG A 33 17.78 2.38 -9.74
CA ARG A 33 18.85 3.39 -9.65
C ARG A 33 18.92 4.00 -8.26
N LEU A 34 20.15 4.33 -7.85
CA LEU A 34 20.41 5.03 -6.59
C LEU A 34 20.56 6.53 -6.83
N PHE A 35 20.24 7.35 -5.81
CA PHE A 35 20.41 8.81 -5.90
C PHE A 35 21.87 9.25 -6.08
N GLU A 36 22.80 8.49 -5.52
CA GLU A 36 24.25 8.70 -5.70
C GLU A 36 24.77 8.20 -7.07
N GLY A 37 23.87 7.70 -7.92
CA GLY A 37 24.20 7.08 -9.19
C GLY A 37 24.39 5.56 -9.09
N GLY A 38 24.45 4.89 -10.24
CA GLY A 38 24.56 3.44 -10.29
C GLY A 38 23.23 2.71 -10.03
N TRP A 39 23.33 1.39 -9.85
CA TRP A 39 22.20 0.49 -9.56
C TRP A 39 22.34 -0.09 -8.16
N SER A 40 21.22 -0.33 -7.49
CA SER A 40 21.18 -1.15 -6.28
C SER A 40 21.63 -2.59 -6.58
N ALA A 41 21.98 -3.33 -5.53
CA ALA A 41 21.96 -4.79 -5.61
C ALA A 41 20.53 -5.28 -5.92
N THR A 42 20.43 -6.49 -6.47
CA THR A 42 19.14 -7.18 -6.62
C THR A 42 18.52 -7.40 -5.25
N MET A 43 17.22 -7.12 -5.14
CA MET A 43 16.45 -7.30 -3.92
C MET A 43 15.14 -8.02 -4.20
N ARG A 44 14.60 -8.67 -3.17
CA ARG A 44 13.29 -9.31 -3.19
C ARG A 44 12.29 -8.53 -2.33
N ARG A 45 11.08 -8.32 -2.85
CA ARG A 45 9.97 -7.63 -2.17
C ARG A 45 8.69 -8.43 -2.31
N GLU A 46 7.99 -8.64 -1.19
CA GLU A 46 6.63 -9.17 -1.21
C GLU A 46 5.64 -8.02 -1.36
N VAL A 47 4.76 -8.11 -2.36
CA VAL A 47 3.83 -7.05 -2.73
C VAL A 47 2.42 -7.62 -2.68
N HIS A 48 1.60 -7.06 -1.78
CA HIS A 48 0.18 -7.36 -1.66
C HIS A 48 -0.60 -6.50 -2.66
N ASN A 49 -1.20 -7.13 -3.65
CA ASN A 49 -2.04 -6.49 -4.65
C ASN A 49 -3.52 -6.55 -4.23
N ARG A 50 -4.12 -5.37 -4.06
CA ARG A 50 -5.52 -5.15 -3.73
C ARG A 50 -6.18 -4.24 -4.76
N PHE A 51 -7.50 -4.34 -4.88
CA PHE A 51 -8.27 -3.43 -5.71
C PHE A 51 -8.23 -1.99 -5.16
N ASP A 52 -8.46 -1.03 -6.06
CA ASP A 52 -8.57 0.38 -5.72
C ASP A 52 -9.72 0.63 -4.73
N ALA A 53 -9.55 1.67 -3.91
CA ALA A 53 -10.56 2.10 -2.95
C ALA A 53 -10.77 3.61 -3.05
N VAL A 54 -11.97 4.08 -2.71
CA VAL A 54 -12.33 5.50 -2.64
C VAL A 54 -12.65 5.84 -1.20
N GLY A 55 -12.06 6.93 -0.69
CA GLY A 55 -12.40 7.51 0.60
C GLY A 55 -13.15 8.82 0.41
N VAL A 56 -14.12 9.09 1.30
CA VAL A 56 -14.87 10.36 1.35
C VAL A 56 -14.76 10.88 2.77
N LEU A 57 -14.36 12.15 2.92
CA LEU A 57 -14.34 12.83 4.21
C LEU A 57 -15.49 13.85 4.24
N LEU A 58 -16.44 13.63 5.13
CA LEU A 58 -17.56 14.54 5.33
C LEU A 58 -17.23 15.49 6.50
N TYR A 59 -17.17 16.77 6.19
CA TYR A 59 -16.88 17.84 7.15
C TYR A 59 -18.00 18.88 7.15
N ASP A 60 -18.46 19.25 8.34
CA ASP A 60 -19.36 20.38 8.55
C ASP A 60 -18.56 21.58 9.12
N PRO A 61 -18.33 22.64 8.30
CA PRO A 61 -17.54 23.80 8.72
C PRO A 61 -18.24 24.68 9.76
N HIS A 62 -19.57 24.61 9.90
CA HIS A 62 -20.28 25.42 10.91
C HIS A 62 -20.18 24.81 12.30
N ARG A 63 -20.07 23.48 12.37
CA ARG A 63 -19.96 22.72 13.63
C ARG A 63 -18.53 22.33 13.98
N ASP A 64 -17.61 22.56 13.05
CA ASP A 64 -16.23 22.07 13.11
C ASP A 64 -16.18 20.57 13.45
N ALA A 65 -16.94 19.78 12.69
CA ALA A 65 -17.17 18.37 13.00
C ALA A 65 -17.04 17.47 11.78
N LEU A 66 -16.58 16.24 12.02
CA LEU A 66 -16.47 15.17 11.02
C LEU A 66 -17.55 14.12 11.25
N VAL A 67 -18.02 13.52 10.16
CA VAL A 67 -18.83 12.29 10.21
C VAL A 67 -17.90 11.10 10.09
N LEU A 68 -18.03 10.15 11.02
CA LEU A 68 -17.30 8.89 11.03
C LEU A 68 -18.26 7.71 10.94
N ILE A 69 -17.76 6.58 10.45
CA ILE A 69 -18.45 5.29 10.51
C ILE A 69 -17.73 4.35 11.47
N GLU A 70 -18.50 3.58 12.25
CA GLU A 70 -17.96 2.51 13.08
C GLU A 70 -18.26 1.16 12.44
N GLN A 71 -17.24 0.34 12.22
CA GLN A 71 -17.43 -0.98 11.63
C GLN A 71 -16.42 -2.01 12.14
N PHE A 72 -16.86 -3.26 12.22
CA PHE A 72 -15.95 -4.38 12.45
C PHE A 72 -14.97 -4.53 11.29
N ARG A 73 -13.68 -4.64 11.62
CA ARG A 73 -12.59 -4.92 10.66
C ARG A 73 -11.90 -6.22 11.06
N ALA A 74 -12.09 -7.28 10.26
CA ALA A 74 -11.48 -8.59 10.52
C ALA A 74 -9.94 -8.53 10.62
N GLY A 75 -9.29 -7.63 9.86
CA GLY A 75 -7.83 -7.40 9.95
C GLY A 75 -7.36 -6.77 11.26
N ALA A 76 -8.27 -6.34 12.13
CA ALA A 76 -7.99 -5.77 13.44
C ALA A 76 -8.50 -6.67 14.58
N ILE A 77 -8.72 -7.97 14.33
CA ILE A 77 -9.30 -8.91 15.30
C ILE A 77 -8.50 -9.00 16.62
N ASP A 78 -7.17 -8.86 16.54
CA ASP A 78 -6.26 -8.91 17.69
C ASP A 78 -5.97 -7.52 18.28
N ASP A 79 -6.71 -6.49 17.88
CA ASP A 79 -6.55 -5.16 18.45
C ASP A 79 -6.94 -5.16 19.94
N PRO A 80 -6.06 -4.68 20.83
CA PRO A 80 -6.29 -4.76 22.27
C PRO A 80 -7.41 -3.84 22.76
N THR A 81 -7.83 -2.85 21.96
CA THR A 81 -8.89 -1.91 22.31
C THR A 81 -10.23 -2.37 21.74
N SER A 82 -10.31 -2.56 20.43
CA SER A 82 -11.52 -3.06 19.76
C SER A 82 -11.26 -3.36 18.28
N PRO A 83 -11.83 -4.44 17.72
CA PRO A 83 -11.84 -4.67 16.27
C PRO A 83 -12.90 -3.83 15.52
N TRP A 84 -13.74 -3.06 16.23
CA TRP A 84 -14.58 -2.03 15.63
C TRP A 84 -13.79 -0.73 15.47
N LYS A 85 -13.60 -0.31 14.22
CA LYS A 85 -12.79 0.85 13.85
C LYS A 85 -13.68 2.01 13.44
N LEU A 86 -13.29 3.19 13.91
CA LEU A 86 -13.81 4.48 13.46
C LEU A 86 -12.98 4.95 12.27
N GLU A 87 -13.65 5.30 11.18
CA GLU A 87 -13.04 5.87 9.96
C GLU A 87 -13.91 6.95 9.31
#